data_AF-A0A932UAT6-F1
#
_entry.id   AF-A0A932UAT6-F1
#
_cell.length_a   1.000
_cell.length_b   1.000
_cell.length_c   1.000
_cell.angle_alpha   90.00
_cell.angle_beta   90.00
_cell.angle_gamma   90.00
#
_symmetry.space_group_name_H-M   'P 1'
#
loop_
_entity.id
_entity.type
_entity.pdbx_description
1 polymer ?
#
loop_
_entity_poly.entity_id
_entity_poly.type
_entity_poly.pdbx_seq_one_letter_code
_entity_poly.pdbx_strand_id
1 'polypeptide(L)' 'MRIILYTGKGGVGKTTVAAATALRAAEFGHRTIVLSTDIAHSLSDSFDVELSHDPTP' A
#
# COMPACT_ATOMS: atom_id res chain seq x y z
N MET A 1 15.84 1.01 -8.22
CA MET A 1 14.65 1.36 -7.41
C MET A 1 13.49 1.59 -8.36
N ARG A 2 12.33 0.96 -8.13
CA ARG A 2 11.12 1.12 -8.98
C ARG A 2 10.01 1.73 -8.11
N ILE A 3 9.33 2.75 -8.62
CA ILE A 3 8.23 3.43 -7.94
C ILE A 3 6.97 3.26 -8.80
N ILE A 4 5.86 2.87 -8.17
CA ILE A 4 4.54 2.79 -8.80
C ILE A 4 3.60 3.70 -8.01
N LEU A 5 3.00 4.68 -8.67
CA LEU A 5 2.12 5.67 -8.05
C LEU A 5 0.67 5.40 -8.45
N TYR A 6 -0.21 5.24 -7.45
CA TYR A 6 -1.64 5.11 -7.65
C TYR A 6 -2.34 6.42 -7.31
N THR A 7 -2.92 7.07 -8.32
CA THR A 7 -3.65 8.35 -8.20
C THR A 7 -5.03 8.26 -8.84
N GLY A 8 -5.93 9.18 -8.48
CA GLY A 8 -7.33 9.18 -8.91
C GLY A 8 -8.27 9.73 -7.84
N LYS A 9 -9.55 9.89 -8.22
CA LYS A 9 -10.60 10.43 -7.34
C LYS A 9 -10.82 9.55 -6.08
N GLY A 10 -11.54 10.06 -5.10
CA GLY A 10 -11.98 9.27 -3.93
C GLY A 10 -12.83 8.07 -4.37
N GLY A 11 -12.69 6.93 -3.69
CA GLY A 11 -13.53 5.74 -3.91
C GLY A 11 -13.20 4.88 -5.14
N VAL A 12 -12.23 5.24 -5.99
CA VAL A 12 -11.89 4.46 -7.20
C VAL A 12 -11.03 3.21 -6.95
N GLY A 13 -10.75 2.85 -5.70
CA GLY A 13 -10.01 1.63 -5.34
C GLY A 13 -8.47 1.75 -5.32
N LYS A 14 -7.90 2.96 -5.25
CA LYS A 14 -6.44 3.20 -5.24
C LYS A 14 -5.69 2.36 -4.20
N THR A 15 -6.16 2.42 -2.95
CA THR A 15 -5.54 1.73 -1.81
C THR A 15 -5.60 0.22 -1.99
N THR A 16 -6.74 -0.30 -2.45
CA THR A 16 -6.93 -1.73 -2.72
C THR A 16 -5.93 -2.22 -3.78
N VAL A 17 -5.79 -1.50 -4.89
CA VAL A 17 -4.87 -1.90 -5.96
C VAL A 17 -3.41 -1.74 -5.53
N ALA A 18 -3.08 -0.69 -4.77
CA ALA A 18 -1.74 -0.49 -4.23
C ALA A 18 -1.34 -1.63 -3.27
N ALA A 19 -2.21 -1.99 -2.33
CA ALA A 19 -1.99 -3.09 -1.41
C ALA A 19 -1.84 -4.44 -2.13
N ALA A 20 -2.74 -4.75 -3.07
CA ALA A 20 -2.68 -5.98 -3.86
C ALA A 20 -1.40 -6.07 -4.72
N THR A 21 -0.99 -4.96 -5.31
CA THR A 21 0.25 -4.92 -6.12
C THR A 21 1.49 -5.10 -5.26
N ALA A 22 1.53 -4.49 -4.07
CA ALA A 22 2.63 -4.64 -3.14
C ALA A 22 2.74 -6.07 -2.61
N LEU A 23 1.62 -6.68 -2.22
CA LEU A 23 1.56 -8.08 -1.80
C LEU A 23 2.10 -8.99 -2.92
N ARG A 24 1.61 -8.80 -4.15
CA ARG A 24 2.05 -9.63 -5.28
C ARG A 24 3.52 -9.46 -5.61
N ALA A 25 4.07 -8.25 -5.48
CA ALA A 25 5.50 -8.00 -5.68
C ALA A 25 6.35 -8.68 -4.59
N ALA A 26 5.89 -8.63 -3.33
CA ALA A 26 6.55 -9.32 -2.22
C ALA A 26 6.53 -10.85 -2.40
N GLU A 27 5.40 -11.43 -2.83
CA GLU A 27 5.28 -12.86 -3.16
C GLU A 27 6.26 -13.31 -4.25
N PHE A 28 6.61 -12.42 -5.19
CA PHE A 28 7.63 -12.67 -6.21
C PHE A 28 9.07 -12.47 -5.72
N GLY A 29 9.28 -12.29 -4.41
CA GLY A 29 10.60 -12.14 -3.80
C GLY A 29 11.21 -10.75 -3.96
N HIS A 30 10.42 -9.75 -4.37
CA HIS A 30 10.90 -8.37 -4.41
C HIS A 30 10.83 -7.72 -3.03
N ARG A 31 11.92 -7.08 -2.61
CA ARG A 31 11.90 -6.19 -1.44
C ARG A 31 10.95 -5.03 -1.72
N THR A 32 9.79 -5.05 -1.06
CA THR A 32 8.65 -4.20 -1.39
C THR A 32 8.24 -3.39 -0.16
N ILE A 33 7.94 -2.11 -0.37
CA ILE A 33 7.33 -1.23 0.62
C ILE A 33 6.06 -0.67 -0.02
N VAL A 34 4.97 -0.68 0.75
CA VAL A 34 3.74 0.04 0.43
C VAL A 34 3.51 1.10 1.48
N LEU A 35 3.09 2.28 1.04
CA LEU A 35 2.79 3.41 1.91
C LEU A 35 1.57 4.14 1.35
N SER A 36 0.84 4.81 2.24
CA SER A 36 -0.22 5.74 1.89
C SER A 36 0.19 7.14 2.31
N THR A 37 -0.07 8.12 1.45
CA THR A 37 0.02 9.55 1.79
C THR A 37 -1.35 10.16 2.12
N ASP A 38 -2.41 9.35 2.08
CA ASP A 38 -3.75 9.78 2.43
C ASP A 38 -3.90 9.88 3.96
N ILE A 39 -4.74 10.80 4.42
CA ILE A 39 -5.12 10.93 5.83
C ILE A 39 -6.00 9.76 6.25
N ALA A 40 -6.71 9.13 5.29
CA ALA A 40 -7.55 7.97 5.55
C ALA A 40 -6.74 6.73 5.96
N HIS A 41 -7.20 6.02 6.99
CA HIS A 41 -6.61 4.77 7.50
C HIS A 41 -6.84 3.55 6.59
N SER A 42 -7.28 3.74 5.35
CA SER A 42 -7.71 2.66 4.45
C SER A 42 -6.63 1.62 4.13
N LEU A 43 -5.34 1.97 4.26
CA LEU A 43 -4.25 1.01 4.05
C LEU A 43 -4.11 0.08 5.27
N SER A 44 -4.17 0.64 6.47
CA SER A 44 -4.22 -0.12 7.73
C SER A 44 -5.42 -1.08 7.72
N ASP A 45 -6.59 -0.58 7.32
CA ASP A 45 -7.81 -1.38 7.19
C ASP A 45 -7.67 -2.52 6.17
N SER A 46 -6.93 -2.28 5.07
CA SER A 46 -6.72 -3.30 4.01
C SER A 46 -5.86 -4.46 4.48
N PHE A 47 -4.94 -4.22 5.41
CA PHE A 47 -4.04 -5.24 5.96
C PHE A 47 -4.47 -5.75 7.34
N ASP A 48 -5.49 -5.15 7.94
CA ASP A 48 -5.94 -5.43 9.31
C ASP A 48 -4.79 -5.30 10.35
N VAL A 49 -3.95 -4.27 10.17
CA VAL A 49 -2.81 -3.97 11.05
C VAL A 49 -2.69 -2.47 11.29
N GLU A 50 -2.22 -2.10 12.48
CA GLU A 50 -1.91 -0.71 12.79
C GLU A 50 -0.58 -0.30 12.11
N LEU A 51 -0.61 0.79 11.35
CA LEU A 51 0.56 1.29 10.61
C LEU A 51 1.14 2.53 11.29
N SER A 52 2.47 2.63 11.27
CA SER A 52 3.21 3.78 11.77
C SER A 52 3.99 4.48 10.65
N HIS A 53 4.71 5.55 10.98
CA HIS A 53 5.62 6.20 10.03
C HIS A 53 6.89 5.40 9.75
N ASP A 54 7.22 4.44 10.62
CA ASP A 54 8.36 3.55 10.44
C ASP A 54 7.93 2.26 9.72
N PRO A 55 8.70 1.78 8.73
CA PRO A 55 8.39 0.53 8.04
C PRO A 55 8.43 -0.67 9.00
N THR A 56 7.39 -1.50 8.96
CA THR A 56 7.32 -2.76 9.70
C THR A 56 7.41 -3.97 8.77
N PRO A 57 7.97 -5.11 9.23
CA PRO A 57 8.00 -6.35 8.47
C PRO A 57 6.63 -6.93 8.15
#